data_AF-A0A975AFQ9-F1
#
_entry.id   AF-A0A975AFQ9-F1
#
_cell.length_a   1.000
_cell.length_b   1.000
_cell.length_c   1.000
_cell.angle_alpha   90.00
_cell.angle_beta   90.00
_cell.angle_gamma   90.00
#
_symmetry.space_group_name_H-M   'P 1'
#
loop_
_entity.id
_entity.type
_entity.pdbx_description
1 polymer ?
#
loop_
_entity_poly.entity_id
_entity_poly.type
_entity_poly.pdbx_seq_one_letter_code
_entity_poly.pdbx_strand_id
1 'polypeptide(L)'
;MTDKEKLYYLTREFTKGNYKIDIFCDEFTIQYDIETDYSTLSDQENQCFSDLSNMTARFSNDEKDLKIPNLYYDELQVKNKVTQIAELLNINE
;
A
#
# COMPACT_ATOMS: atom_id res chain seq x y z
N MET A 1 -4.88 3.47 -17.81
CA MET A 1 -5.34 2.80 -16.58
C MET A 1 -6.17 3.81 -15.81
N THR A 2 -7.32 3.40 -15.28
CA THR A 2 -8.07 4.15 -14.27
C THR A 2 -7.27 4.20 -12.96
N ASP A 3 -7.63 5.09 -12.02
CA ASP A 3 -6.92 5.20 -10.74
C ASP A 3 -7.01 3.90 -9.93
N LYS A 4 -8.18 3.25 -9.95
CA LYS A 4 -8.37 1.89 -9.44
C LYS A 4 -7.42 0.88 -10.08
N GLU A 5 -7.31 0.87 -11.42
CA GLU A 5 -6.39 -0.05 -12.11
C GLU A 5 -4.92 0.20 -11.73
N LYS A 6 -4.54 1.45 -11.48
CA LYS A 6 -3.19 1.79 -11.01
C LYS A 6 -2.92 1.29 -9.59
N LEU A 7 -3.87 1.46 -8.65
CA LEU A 7 -3.77 0.90 -7.30
C LEU A 7 -3.62 -0.63 -7.32
N TYR A 8 -4.42 -1.29 -8.16
CA TYR A 8 -4.34 -2.74 -8.38
C TYR A 8 -3.00 -3.15 -8.99
N TYR A 9 -2.51 -2.38 -9.96
CA TYR A 9 -1.21 -2.61 -10.59
C TYR A 9 -0.07 -2.50 -9.58
N LEU A 10 0.02 -1.41 -8.81
CA LEU A 10 1.06 -1.21 -7.79
C LEU A 10 1.04 -2.35 -6.76
N THR A 11 -0.15 -2.71 -6.28
CA THR A 11 -0.35 -3.81 -5.32
C THR A 11 0.19 -5.13 -5.88
N ARG A 12 -0.22 -5.51 -7.10
CA ARG A 12 0.20 -6.76 -7.74
C ARG A 12 1.70 -6.79 -8.05
N GLU A 13 2.25 -5.71 -8.58
CA GLU A 13 3.65 -5.69 -8.97
C GLU A 13 4.57 -5.69 -7.74
N PHE A 14 4.12 -5.11 -6.62
CA PHE A 14 4.84 -5.23 -5.36
C PHE A 14 4.81 -6.65 -4.80
N THR A 15 3.69 -7.38 -4.86
CA THR A 15 3.65 -8.78 -4.41
C THR A 15 4.54 -9.69 -5.25
N LYS A 16 4.73 -9.37 -6.54
CA LYS A 16 5.69 -10.05 -7.43
C LYS A 16 7.16 -9.71 -7.16
N GLY A 17 7.44 -8.73 -6.31
CA GLY A 17 8.80 -8.26 -6.05
C GLY A 17 9.37 -7.34 -7.12
N ASN A 18 8.52 -6.76 -7.98
CA ASN A 18 8.94 -5.83 -9.05
C ASN A 18 9.16 -4.39 -8.57
N TYR A 19 8.81 -4.11 -7.31
CA TYR A 19 9.04 -2.83 -6.65
C TYR A 19 9.89 -3.00 -5.41
N LYS A 20 10.85 -2.09 -5.21
CA LYS A 20 11.46 -1.89 -3.90
C LYS A 20 10.44 -1.25 -2.96
N ILE A 21 10.55 -1.53 -1.66
CA ILE A 21 9.58 -1.09 -0.65
C ILE A 21 9.45 0.44 -0.57
N ASP A 22 10.57 1.17 -0.66
CA ASP A 22 10.61 2.63 -0.65
C ASP A 22 9.83 3.22 -1.84
N ILE A 23 10.11 2.72 -3.05
CA ILE A 23 9.42 3.14 -4.27
C ILE A 23 7.94 2.79 -4.19
N PHE A 24 7.59 1.59 -3.74
CA PHE A 24 6.19 1.19 -3.58
C PHE A 24 5.44 2.11 -2.62
N CYS A 25 6.02 2.40 -1.45
CA CYS A 25 5.38 3.23 -0.45
C CYS A 25 5.11 4.65 -0.97
N ASP A 26 6.07 5.27 -1.64
CA ASP A 26 5.92 6.61 -2.20
C ASP A 26 4.83 6.64 -3.29
N GLU A 27 4.94 5.74 -4.28
CA GLU A 27 4.01 5.67 -5.41
C GLU A 27 2.59 5.32 -4.97
N PHE A 28 2.43 4.37 -4.05
CA PHE A 28 1.11 3.97 -3.54
C PHE A 28 0.44 5.11 -2.77
N THR A 29 1.19 5.80 -1.91
CA THR A 29 0.67 6.93 -1.12
C THR A 29 0.23 8.05 -2.05
N ILE A 30 1.04 8.42 -3.05
CA ILE A 30 0.65 9.44 -4.05
C ILE A 30 -0.59 9.01 -4.83
N GLN A 31 -0.59 7.78 -5.35
CA GLN A 31 -1.69 7.26 -6.13
C GLN A 31 -3.01 7.28 -5.35
N TYR A 32 -3.00 6.85 -4.09
CA TYR A 32 -4.21 6.79 -3.28
C TYR A 32 -4.61 8.17 -2.73
N ASP A 33 -3.70 8.93 -2.14
CA ASP A 33 -4.04 10.17 -1.42
C ASP A 33 -4.28 11.37 -2.35
N ILE A 34 -3.67 11.38 -3.55
CA ILE A 34 -3.69 12.55 -4.44
C ILE A 34 -4.46 12.26 -5.73
N GLU A 35 -4.22 11.11 -6.35
CA GLU A 35 -4.75 10.85 -7.71
C GLU A 35 -6.12 10.18 -7.71
N THR A 36 -6.46 9.40 -6.68
CA THR A 36 -7.64 8.54 -6.71
C THR A 36 -8.92 9.31 -6.38
N ASP A 37 -9.90 9.29 -7.29
CA ASP A 37 -11.29 9.61 -6.95
C ASP A 37 -11.92 8.45 -6.16
N TYR A 38 -12.08 8.64 -4.84
CA TYR A 38 -12.62 7.63 -3.93
C TYR A 38 -14.03 7.15 -4.27
N SER A 39 -14.82 7.92 -5.03
CA SER A 39 -16.16 7.50 -5.47
C SER A 39 -16.12 6.36 -6.50
N THR A 40 -14.95 6.11 -7.10
CA THR A 40 -14.72 5.02 -8.07
C THR A 40 -14.38 3.69 -7.41
N LEU A 41 -14.13 3.70 -6.10
CA LEU A 41 -13.80 2.52 -5.30
C LEU A 41 -15.04 2.04 -4.54
N SER A 42 -15.15 0.73 -4.34
CA SER A 42 -16.09 0.16 -3.39
C SER A 42 -15.68 0.50 -1.95
N ASP A 43 -16.62 0.40 -1.00
CA ASP A 43 -16.34 0.64 0.42
C ASP A 43 -15.21 -0.26 0.95
N GLN A 44 -15.16 -1.52 0.49
CA GLN A 44 -14.11 -2.47 0.88
C GLN A 44 -12.75 -2.06 0.31
N GLU A 45 -12.69 -1.62 -0.95
CA GLU A 45 -11.46 -1.11 -1.57
C GLU A 45 -10.98 0.15 -0.87
N ASN A 46 -11.88 1.10 -0.58
CA ASN A 46 -11.57 2.31 0.16
C ASN A 46 -10.97 1.99 1.54
N GLN A 47 -11.59 1.08 2.31
CA GLN A 47 -11.06 0.70 3.61
C GLN A 47 -9.67 0.06 3.49
N CYS A 48 -9.50 -0.89 2.56
CA CYS A 48 -8.22 -1.58 2.38
C CYS A 48 -7.10 -0.62 1.97
N PHE A 49 -7.35 0.22 0.98
CA PHE A 49 -6.34 1.14 0.45
C PHE A 49 -6.08 2.32 1.38
N SER A 50 -7.07 2.77 2.16
CA SER A 50 -6.84 3.76 3.22
C SER A 50 -5.94 3.21 4.32
N ASP A 51 -6.18 1.98 4.78
CA ASP A 51 -5.31 1.34 5.78
C ASP A 51 -3.88 1.20 5.24
N LEU A 52 -3.74 0.77 3.98
CA LEU A 52 -2.44 0.58 3.35
C LEU A 52 -1.72 1.92 3.16
N SER A 53 -2.41 2.97 2.70
CA SER A 53 -1.83 4.31 2.56
C SER A 53 -1.32 4.83 3.90
N ASN A 54 -2.07 4.62 4.99
CA ASN A 54 -1.62 4.99 6.33
C ASN A 54 -0.31 4.28 6.72
N MET A 55 -0.16 3.00 6.36
CA MET A 55 1.05 2.24 6.62
C MET A 55 2.21 2.67 5.73
N THR A 56 1.99 2.88 4.42
CA THR A 56 3.04 3.28 3.47
C THR A 56 3.57 4.67 3.76
N ALA A 57 2.71 5.62 4.14
CA ALA A 57 3.11 6.97 4.57
C ALA A 57 3.94 6.97 5.87
N ARG A 58 3.94 5.85 6.61
CA ARG A 58 4.63 5.64 7.88
C ARG A 58 5.65 4.50 7.81
N PHE A 59 6.06 4.11 6.61
CA PHE A 59 7.14 3.16 6.44
C PHE A 59 8.47 3.79 6.87
N SER A 60 9.31 3.04 7.58
CA SER A 60 10.70 3.39 7.81
C SER A 60 11.58 2.14 7.84
N ASN A 61 12.80 2.29 7.33
CA ASN A 61 13.85 1.28 7.42
C ASN A 61 14.95 1.67 8.43
N ASP A 62 14.79 2.77 9.16
CA ASP A 62 15.72 3.19 10.21
C ASP A 62 15.38 2.54 11.55
N GLU A 63 16.36 1.88 12.18
CA GLU A 63 16.16 1.17 13.45
C GLU A 63 15.74 2.08 14.62
N LYS A 64 16.07 3.39 14.58
CA LYS A 64 15.67 4.33 15.64
C LYS A 64 14.22 4.74 15.47
N ASP A 65 13.78 4.95 14.22
CA ASP A 65 12.38 5.19 13.91
C ASP A 65 11.53 4.00 14.37
N LEU A 66 11.94 2.78 14.04
CA LEU A 66 11.23 1.55 14.41
C LEU A 66 11.20 1.26 15.93
N LYS A 67 12.03 1.95 16.73
CA LYS A 67 11.95 1.89 18.21
C LYS A 67 10.84 2.76 18.78
N ILE A 68 10.26 3.66 17.97
CA ILE A 68 9.15 4.50 18.41
C ILE A 68 7.86 3.68 18.34
N PRO A 69 7.21 3.40 19.50
CA PRO A 69 6.08 2.49 19.54
C PRO A 69 4.89 3.03 18.75
N ASN A 70 4.30 2.17 17.91
CA ASN A 70 3.09 2.45 17.13
C ASN A 70 3.18 3.65 16.16
N LEU A 71 4.38 4.08 15.79
CA LEU A 71 4.57 5.21 14.87
C LEU A 71 4.87 4.74 13.45
N TYR A 72 5.90 3.90 13.30
CA TYR A 72 6.40 3.44 12.01
C TYR A 72 6.10 1.96 11.77
N TYR A 73 6.09 1.59 10.49
CA TYR A 73 5.98 0.22 10.03
C TYR A 73 7.26 -0.20 9.32
N ASP A 74 7.72 -1.42 9.60
CA ASP A 74 8.81 -2.04 8.88
C ASP A 74 8.37 -2.66 7.54
N GLU A 75 9.34 -3.10 6.74
CA GLU A 75 9.09 -3.70 5.43
C GLU A 75 8.25 -4.98 5.51
N LEU A 76 8.42 -5.81 6.55
CA LEU A 76 7.68 -7.05 6.71
C LEU A 76 6.20 -6.76 7.00
N GLN A 77 5.92 -5.78 7.85
CA GLN A 77 4.57 -5.35 8.17
C GLN A 77 3.84 -4.81 6.93
N VAL A 78 4.49 -3.96 6.14
CA VAL A 78 3.90 -3.45 4.90
C VAL A 78 3.67 -4.59 3.91
N LYS A 79 4.65 -5.47 3.68
CA LYS A 79 4.49 -6.64 2.80
C LYS A 79 3.32 -7.52 3.20
N ASN A 80 3.20 -7.86 4.49
CA ASN A 80 2.11 -8.68 4.98
C ASN A 80 0.74 -8.01 4.73
N LYS A 81 0.62 -6.69 4.92
CA LYS A 81 -0.61 -5.96 4.64
C LYS A 81 -0.93 -5.94 3.15
N VAL A 82 0.06 -5.73 2.28
CA VAL A 82 -0.16 -5.73 0.83
C VAL A 82 -0.62 -7.11 0.36
N THR A 83 0.03 -8.19 0.80
CA THR A 83 -0.39 -9.56 0.46
C THR A 83 -1.81 -9.85 0.94
N GLN A 84 -2.14 -9.47 2.18
CA GLN A 84 -3.50 -9.64 2.72
C GLN A 84 -4.54 -8.92 1.87
N ILE A 85 -4.26 -7.68 1.45
CA ILE A 85 -5.17 -6.89 0.61
C ILE A 85 -5.30 -7.50 -0.79
N ALA A 86 -4.19 -7.94 -1.37
CA ALA A 86 -4.19 -8.57 -2.69
C ALA A 86 -5.08 -9.83 -2.69
N GLU A 87 -4.97 -10.68 -1.67
CA GLU A 87 -5.84 -11.85 -1.49
C GLU A 87 -7.31 -11.44 -1.30
N LEU A 88 -7.58 -10.50 -0.38
CA LEU A 88 -8.93 -10.07 -0.03
C LEU A 88 -9.68 -9.43 -1.21
N LEU A 89 -8.97 -8.67 -2.04
CA LEU A 89 -9.53 -7.98 -3.22
C LEU A 89 -9.39 -8.79 -4.52
N ASN A 90 -8.88 -10.03 -4.44
CA ASN A 90 -8.61 -10.91 -5.60
C ASN A 90 -7.74 -10.21 -6.68
N ILE A 91 -6.71 -9.50 -6.24
CA ILE A 91 -5.69 -8.90 -7.08
C ILE A 91 -4.70 -10.01 -7.46
N ASN A 92 -5.09 -10.81 -8.46
CA ASN A 92 -4.33 -11.99 -8.89
C ASN A 92 -2.92 -11.64 -9.39
N GLU A 93 -1.99 -12.61 -9.28
CA GLU A 93 -0.67 -12.59 -9.94
C GLU A 93 -0.78 -12.61 -11.47
#